data_AF-A0A538J7D6-F1
#
_entry.id   AF-A0A538J7D6-F1
#
_cell.length_a   1.000
_cell.length_b   1.000
_cell.length_c   1.000
_cell.angle_alpha   90.00
_cell.angle_beta   90.00
_cell.angle_gamma   90.00
#
_symmetry.space_group_name_H-M   'P 1'
#
loop_
_entity.id
_entity.type
_entity.pdbx_description
1 polymer ?
#
loop_
_entity_poly.entity_id
_entity_poly.type
_entity_poly.pdbx_seq_one_letter_code
_entity_poly.pdbx_strand_id
1 'polypeptide(L)'
;MANAQRDTSATSERSQALAGLQEFRQEAATLRAALRRFERAMERACRQVEREVPVHEIMGQIGVGELRADLVERLTRFEEARHRMRKACFRLSLTEGLSIGAIARLWGISRQLASRLVNETATDPAPGVRQTAPGTLPPRLKGMITTRPASKRESR
;
A
#
# COMPACT_ATOMS: atom_id res chain seq x y z
N MET A 1 40.08 -8.81 -4.15
CA MET A 1 38.79 -9.40 -3.71
C MET A 1 37.74 -8.37 -3.23
N ALA A 2 38.12 -7.19 -2.73
CA ALA A 2 37.15 -6.16 -2.30
C ALA A 2 36.31 -5.51 -3.42
N ASN A 3 36.83 -5.39 -4.65
CA ASN A 3 36.07 -4.81 -5.78
C ASN A 3 34.92 -5.70 -6.26
N ALA A 4 35.18 -7.00 -6.48
CA ALA A 4 34.16 -7.94 -6.97
C ALA A 4 32.94 -8.05 -6.02
N GLN A 5 33.17 -7.96 -4.70
CA GLN A 5 32.09 -7.99 -3.70
C GLN A 5 31.26 -6.70 -3.71
N ARG A 6 31.88 -5.54 -3.94
CA ARG A 6 31.18 -4.25 -4.09
C ARG A 6 30.36 -4.20 -5.37
N ASP A 7 30.92 -4.68 -6.48
CA ASP A 7 30.24 -4.70 -7.78
C ASP A 7 29.02 -5.64 -7.77
N THR A 8 29.13 -6.78 -7.08
CA THR A 8 28.02 -7.73 -6.89
C THR A 8 26.91 -7.13 -5.99
N SER A 9 27.27 -6.43 -4.91
CA SER A 9 26.31 -5.76 -4.04
C SER A 9 25.57 -4.61 -4.75
N ALA A 10 26.30 -3.78 -5.50
CA ALA A 10 25.71 -2.68 -6.26
C ALA A 10 24.75 -3.19 -7.35
N THR A 11 25.09 -4.29 -8.02
CA THR A 11 24.23 -4.95 -9.00
C THR A 11 22.96 -5.53 -8.36
N SER A 12 23.08 -6.11 -7.16
CA SER A 12 21.96 -6.61 -6.37
C SER A 12 21.02 -5.48 -5.93
N GLU A 13 21.55 -4.38 -5.42
CA GLU A 13 20.76 -3.23 -4.97
C GLU A 13 20.05 -2.51 -6.12
N ARG A 14 20.71 -2.36 -7.28
CA ARG A 14 20.10 -1.82 -8.49
C ARG A 14 18.92 -2.69 -8.95
N SER A 15 19.09 -4.01 -8.93
CA SER A 15 18.02 -4.96 -9.28
C SER A 15 16.84 -4.86 -8.32
N GLN A 16 17.10 -4.74 -7.01
CA GLN A 16 16.06 -4.56 -5.99
C GLN A 16 15.32 -3.22 -6.12
N ALA A 17 16.05 -2.14 -6.42
CA ALA A 17 15.44 -0.84 -6.67
C ALA A 17 14.53 -0.87 -7.90
N LEU A 18 14.97 -1.52 -8.99
CA LEU A 18 14.16 -1.70 -10.19
C LEU A 18 12.89 -2.51 -9.89
N ALA A 19 13.02 -3.63 -9.18
CA ALA A 19 11.87 -4.45 -8.78
C ALA A 19 10.87 -3.65 -7.93
N GLY A 20 11.36 -2.88 -6.95
CA GLY A 20 10.50 -2.02 -6.11
C GLY A 20 9.79 -0.92 -6.91
N LEU A 21 10.46 -0.30 -7.89
CA LEU A 21 9.86 0.69 -8.79
C LEU A 21 8.75 0.06 -9.66
N GLN A 22 9.00 -1.15 -10.19
CA GLN A 22 8.03 -1.89 -11.00
C GLN A 22 6.81 -2.30 -10.17
N GLU A 23 7.02 -2.82 -8.97
CA GLU A 23 5.96 -3.20 -8.03
C GLU A 23 5.10 -1.98 -7.65
N PHE A 24 5.73 -0.87 -7.26
CA PHE A 24 5.01 0.36 -6.93
C PHE A 24 4.18 0.89 -8.11
N ARG A 25 4.74 0.85 -9.33
CA ARG A 25 3.99 1.22 -10.55
C ARG A 25 2.79 0.31 -10.77
N GLN A 26 2.93 -0.99 -10.54
CA GLN A 26 1.84 -1.96 -10.69
C GLN A 26 0.72 -1.70 -9.67
N GLU A 27 1.06 -1.52 -8.40
CA GLU A 27 0.06 -1.21 -7.35
C GLU A 27 -0.62 0.14 -7.57
N ALA A 28 0.10 1.14 -8.10
CA ALA A 28 -0.49 2.40 -8.52
C ALA A 28 -1.54 2.23 -9.63
N ALA A 29 -1.26 1.36 -10.61
CA ALA A 29 -2.22 1.04 -11.67
C ALA A 29 -3.45 0.30 -11.13
N THR A 30 -3.24 -0.65 -10.21
CA THR A 30 -4.31 -1.39 -9.54
C THR A 30 -5.21 -0.47 -8.70
N LEU A 31 -4.62 0.42 -7.90
CA LEU A 31 -5.37 1.40 -7.12
C LEU A 31 -6.18 2.34 -8.02
N ARG A 32 -5.59 2.82 -9.12
CA ARG A 32 -6.31 3.65 -10.10
C ARG A 32 -7.52 2.92 -10.69
N ALA A 33 -7.38 1.63 -11.02
CA ALA A 33 -8.49 0.84 -11.51
C ALA A 33 -9.61 0.70 -10.45
N ALA A 34 -9.25 0.48 -9.18
CA ALA A 34 -10.21 0.41 -8.09
C ALA A 34 -10.96 1.73 -7.88
N LEU A 35 -10.25 2.86 -7.87
CA LEU A 35 -10.85 4.20 -7.77
C LEU A 35 -11.86 4.45 -8.90
N ARG A 36 -11.51 4.11 -10.15
CA ARG A 36 -12.43 4.24 -11.29
C ARG A 36 -13.68 3.37 -11.15
N ARG A 37 -13.55 2.16 -10.60
CA ARG A 37 -14.72 1.29 -10.33
C ARG A 37 -15.61 1.91 -9.26
N PHE A 38 -15.01 2.44 -8.20
CA PHE A 38 -15.72 3.12 -7.11
C PHE A 38 -16.49 4.35 -7.62
N GLU A 39 -15.83 5.21 -8.39
CA GLU A 39 -16.43 6.40 -9.04
C GLU A 39 -17.65 6.02 -9.89
N ARG A 40 -17.52 5.04 -10.79
CA ARG A 40 -18.64 4.56 -11.61
C ARG A 40 -19.79 3.94 -10.80
N ALA A 41 -19.51 3.34 -9.64
CA ALA A 41 -20.55 2.83 -8.75
C ALA A 41 -21.29 3.99 -8.08
N MET A 42 -20.58 5.03 -7.64
CA MET A 42 -21.17 6.22 -7.05
C MET A 42 -21.97 7.03 -8.07
N GLU A 43 -21.49 7.20 -9.30
CA GLU A 43 -22.25 7.83 -10.38
C GLU A 43 -23.58 7.11 -10.66
N ARG A 44 -23.56 5.77 -10.66
CA ARG A 44 -24.78 4.96 -10.78
C ARG A 44 -25.70 5.17 -9.58
N ALA A 45 -25.15 5.24 -8.37
CA ALA A 45 -25.93 5.50 -7.17
C ALA A 45 -26.61 6.88 -7.23
N CYS A 46 -25.88 7.94 -7.61
CA CYS A 46 -26.44 9.28 -7.77
C CYS A 46 -27.64 9.29 -8.73
N ARG A 47 -27.51 8.66 -9.90
CA ARG A 47 -28.61 8.57 -10.87
C ARG A 47 -29.84 7.82 -10.36
N GLN A 48 -29.68 6.89 -9.42
CA GLN A 48 -30.80 6.18 -8.82
C GLN A 48 -31.45 7.00 -7.70
N VAL A 49 -30.66 7.76 -6.94
CA VAL A 49 -31.17 8.72 -5.96
C VAL A 49 -31.97 9.83 -6.65
N GLU A 50 -31.51 10.33 -7.79
CA GLU A 50 -32.25 11.29 -8.63
C GLU A 50 -33.60 10.75 -9.11
N ARG A 51 -33.76 9.43 -9.17
CA ARG A 51 -35.01 8.73 -9.52
C ARG A 51 -35.82 8.33 -8.29
N GLU A 52 -35.49 8.89 -7.13
CA GLU A 52 -36.18 8.67 -5.85
C GLU A 52 -36.13 7.21 -5.35
N VAL A 53 -35.17 6.41 -5.85
CA VAL A 53 -34.98 5.04 -5.35
C VAL A 53 -34.41 5.10 -3.92
N PRO A 54 -34.91 4.31 -2.96
CA PRO A 54 -34.41 4.31 -1.59
C PRO A 54 -32.90 4.00 -1.51
N VAL A 55 -32.15 4.86 -0.83
CA VAL A 55 -30.67 4.78 -0.75
C VAL A 55 -30.18 3.41 -0.26
N HIS A 56 -30.85 2.83 0.73
CA HIS A 56 -30.44 1.54 1.29
C HIS A 56 -30.54 0.39 0.28
N GLU A 57 -31.52 0.42 -0.63
CA GLU A 57 -31.63 -0.54 -1.73
C GLU A 57 -30.52 -0.34 -2.75
N ILE A 58 -30.24 0.92 -3.13
CA ILE A 58 -29.14 1.27 -4.04
C ILE A 58 -27.81 0.79 -3.48
N MET A 59 -27.53 1.07 -2.21
CA MET A 59 -26.28 0.69 -1.53
C MET A 59 -26.13 -0.84 -1.45
N GLY A 60 -27.23 -1.57 -1.26
CA GLY A 60 -27.26 -3.02 -1.33
C GLY A 60 -26.95 -3.54 -2.74
N GLN A 61 -27.57 -2.97 -3.76
CA GLN A 61 -27.37 -3.36 -5.17
C GLN A 61 -25.94 -3.12 -5.67
N ILE A 62 -25.31 -2.01 -5.27
CA ILE A 62 -23.92 -1.71 -5.68
C ILE A 62 -22.88 -2.46 -4.83
N GLY A 63 -23.28 -3.18 -3.78
CA GLY A 63 -22.36 -3.87 -2.90
C GLY A 63 -21.37 -2.92 -2.21
N VAL A 64 -21.85 -1.84 -1.62
CA VAL A 64 -20.98 -0.76 -1.06
C VAL A 64 -19.93 -1.28 -0.06
N GLY A 65 -20.27 -2.34 0.69
CA GLY A 65 -19.35 -2.99 1.62
C GLY A 65 -18.13 -3.60 0.93
N GLU A 66 -18.34 -4.29 -0.19
CA GLU A 66 -17.28 -4.93 -0.98
C GLU A 66 -16.42 -3.89 -1.71
N LEU A 67 -17.06 -2.88 -2.30
CA LEU A 67 -16.35 -1.76 -2.94
C LEU A 67 -15.44 -1.03 -1.97
N ARG A 68 -15.93 -0.76 -0.75
CA ARG A 68 -15.14 -0.15 0.31
C ARG A 68 -13.98 -1.05 0.72
N ALA A 69 -14.22 -2.35 0.90
CA ALA A 69 -13.20 -3.31 1.31
C ALA A 69 -12.06 -3.42 0.27
N ASP A 70 -12.39 -3.56 -1.02
CA ASP A 70 -11.39 -3.59 -2.10
C ASP A 70 -10.60 -2.27 -2.15
N LEU A 71 -11.25 -1.11 -2.05
CA LEU A 71 -10.54 0.17 -2.07
C LEU A 71 -9.56 0.31 -0.90
N VAL A 72 -9.96 -0.07 0.32
CA VAL A 72 -9.08 -0.05 1.49
C VAL A 72 -7.90 -0.99 1.32
N GLU A 73 -8.14 -2.20 0.77
CA GLU A 73 -7.08 -3.14 0.47
C GLU A 73 -6.08 -2.56 -0.55
N ARG A 74 -6.57 -1.95 -1.64
CA ARG A 74 -5.69 -1.35 -2.67
C ARG A 74 -4.89 -0.18 -2.15
N LEU A 75 -5.49 0.68 -1.32
CA LEU A 75 -4.76 1.78 -0.66
C LEU A 75 -3.65 1.25 0.24
N THR A 76 -3.93 0.18 0.99
CA THR A 76 -2.94 -0.46 1.86
C THR A 76 -1.77 -1.01 1.05
N ARG A 77 -2.04 -1.79 0.00
CA ARG A 77 -1.01 -2.36 -0.88
C ARG A 77 -0.17 -1.29 -1.57
N PHE A 78 -0.80 -0.20 -2.01
CA PHE A 78 -0.11 0.95 -2.60
C PHE A 78 0.89 1.59 -1.63
N GLU A 79 0.49 1.85 -0.38
CA GLU A 79 1.38 2.43 0.62
C GLU A 79 2.51 1.49 1.03
N GLU A 80 2.23 0.19 1.13
CA GLU A 80 3.25 -0.82 1.38
C GLU A 80 4.28 -0.89 0.23
N ALA A 81 3.83 -0.89 -1.02
CA ALA A 81 4.71 -0.88 -2.19
C ALA A 81 5.52 0.41 -2.29
N ARG A 82 4.91 1.57 -1.98
CA ARG A 82 5.60 2.87 -1.88
C ARG A 82 6.71 2.81 -0.83
N HIS A 83 6.44 2.22 0.32
CA HIS A 83 7.41 2.05 1.38
C HIS A 83 8.57 1.14 0.96
N ARG A 84 8.29 -0.04 0.39
CA ARG A 84 9.31 -0.96 -0.15
C ARG A 84 10.18 -0.30 -1.21
N MET A 85 9.56 0.40 -2.16
CA MET A 85 10.25 1.14 -3.21
C MET A 85 11.19 2.20 -2.61
N ARG A 86 10.74 2.97 -1.61
CA ARG A 86 11.58 4.00 -0.97
C ARG A 86 12.81 3.37 -0.32
N LYS A 87 12.63 2.29 0.44
CA LYS A 87 13.74 1.57 1.07
C LYS A 87 14.77 1.12 0.03
N ALA A 88 14.32 0.50 -1.07
CA ALA A 88 15.22 0.01 -2.11
C ALA A 88 15.97 1.15 -2.83
N CYS A 89 15.28 2.24 -3.17
CA CYS A 89 15.93 3.40 -3.78
C CYS A 89 16.92 4.09 -2.83
N PHE A 90 16.61 4.19 -1.55
CA PHE A 90 17.48 4.85 -0.57
C PHE A 90 18.77 4.06 -0.38
N ARG A 91 18.66 2.72 -0.29
CA ARG A 91 19.82 1.84 -0.24
C ARG A 91 20.71 2.00 -1.46
N LEU A 92 20.13 1.95 -2.67
CA LEU A 92 20.88 2.18 -3.90
C LEU A 92 21.57 3.55 -3.90
N SER A 93 20.88 4.62 -3.49
CA SER A 93 21.47 5.96 -3.43
C SER A 93 22.66 6.06 -2.48
N LEU A 94 22.65 5.33 -1.34
CA LEU A 94 23.79 5.27 -0.42
C LEU A 94 24.99 4.59 -1.08
N THR A 95 24.78 3.49 -1.79
CA THR A 95 25.84 2.78 -2.52
C THR A 95 26.37 3.57 -3.70
N GLU A 96 25.53 4.41 -4.30
CA GLU A 96 25.93 5.41 -5.30
C GLU A 96 26.61 6.65 -4.68
N GLY A 97 26.81 6.67 -3.35
CA GLY A 97 27.61 7.66 -2.63
C GLY A 97 26.85 8.89 -2.13
N LEU A 98 25.51 8.92 -2.26
CA LEU A 98 24.72 10.02 -1.71
C LEU A 98 24.70 9.95 -0.18
N SER A 99 24.89 11.10 0.47
CA SER A 99 24.63 11.21 1.91
C SER A 99 23.13 11.19 2.23
N ILE A 100 22.76 10.78 3.44
CA ILE A 100 21.36 10.84 3.93
C ILE A 100 20.77 12.26 3.78
N GLY A 101 21.58 13.30 3.95
CA GLY A 101 21.15 14.69 3.77
C GLY A 101 20.82 15.02 2.30
N ALA A 102 21.60 14.50 1.35
CA ALA A 102 21.33 14.64 -0.07
C ALA A 102 20.05 13.88 -0.48
N ILE A 103 19.89 12.65 0.02
CA ILE A 103 18.67 11.85 -0.19
C ILE A 103 17.44 12.60 0.36
N ALA A 104 17.50 13.13 1.58
CA ALA A 104 16.38 13.87 2.17
C ALA A 104 15.93 15.05 1.30
N ARG A 105 16.88 15.84 0.78
CA ARG A 105 16.60 16.97 -0.13
C ARG A 105 16.01 16.51 -1.45
N LEU A 106 16.59 15.48 -2.07
CA LEU A 106 16.11 14.92 -3.35
C LEU A 106 14.64 14.47 -3.25
N TRP A 107 14.26 13.87 -2.13
CA TRP A 107 12.93 13.32 -1.92
C TRP A 107 11.93 14.31 -1.29
N GLY A 108 12.36 15.53 -0.96
CA GLY A 108 11.52 16.54 -0.31
C GLY A 108 11.03 16.13 1.07
N ILE A 109 11.86 15.41 1.85
CA ILE A 109 11.52 14.93 3.20
C ILE A 109 12.50 15.41 4.26
N SER A 110 12.11 15.28 5.54
CA SER A 110 13.01 15.59 6.64
C SER A 110 14.18 14.60 6.72
N ARG A 111 15.35 15.08 7.17
CA ARG A 111 16.54 14.26 7.40
C ARG A 111 16.29 13.13 8.40
N GLN A 112 15.46 13.37 9.41
CA GLN A 112 15.07 12.35 10.40
C GLN A 112 14.25 11.22 9.77
N LEU A 113 13.31 11.55 8.88
CA LEU A 113 12.56 10.53 8.14
C LEU A 113 13.47 9.75 7.20
N ALA A 114 14.38 10.45 6.49
CA ALA A 114 15.35 9.78 5.63
C ALA A 114 16.27 8.83 6.41
N SER A 115 16.77 9.27 7.57
CA SER A 115 17.57 8.43 8.47
C SER A 115 16.82 7.19 8.95
N ARG A 116 15.56 7.33 9.36
CA ARG A 116 14.71 6.19 9.75
C ARG A 116 14.53 5.18 8.63
N LEU A 117 14.18 5.64 7.43
CA LEU A 117 13.99 4.77 6.26
C LEU A 117 15.28 4.05 5.85
N VAL A 118 16.43 4.71 5.97
CA VAL A 118 17.74 4.08 5.76
C VAL A 118 18.01 3.01 6.81
N ASN A 119 17.81 3.31 8.10
CA ASN A 119 18.09 2.37 9.18
C ASN A 119 17.15 1.16 9.15
N GLU A 120 15.90 1.34 8.75
CA GLU A 120 14.96 0.24 8.51
C GLU A 120 15.46 -0.72 7.41
N THR A 121 16.27 -0.25 6.45
CA THR A 121 16.89 -1.15 5.45
C THR A 121 18.02 -2.02 6.03
N ALA A 122 18.68 -1.56 7.10
CA ALA A 122 19.73 -2.31 7.77
C ALA A 122 19.19 -3.38 8.73
N THR A 123 17.98 -3.16 9.27
CA THR A 123 17.30 -4.11 10.17
C THR A 123 16.52 -5.20 9.43
N ASP A 124 16.22 -5.01 8.15
CA ASP A 124 15.38 -5.90 7.34
C ASP A 124 16.26 -6.65 6.33
N PRO A 125 16.94 -7.76 6.73
CA PRO A 125 17.67 -8.60 5.78
C PRO A 125 16.66 -9.13 4.76
N ALA A 126 17.06 -9.07 3.48
CA ALA A 126 16.25 -9.35 2.29
C ALA A 126 15.02 -10.24 2.54
N PRO A 127 13.81 -9.83 2.14
CA PRO A 127 12.66 -10.69 2.29
C PRO A 127 12.84 -11.87 1.32
N GLY A 128 13.25 -13.01 1.87
CA GLY A 128 12.87 -14.30 1.30
C GLY A 128 11.37 -14.25 1.07
N VAL A 129 10.96 -14.50 -0.17
CA VAL A 129 9.60 -14.47 -0.71
C VAL A 129 8.56 -14.86 0.35
N ARG A 130 8.03 -13.87 1.10
CA ARG A 130 6.88 -14.11 1.97
C ARG A 130 5.67 -14.05 1.07
N GLN A 131 5.28 -15.20 0.55
CA GLN A 131 3.93 -15.41 0.05
C GLN A 131 2.97 -15.12 1.22
N THR A 132 2.45 -13.89 1.29
CA THR A 132 1.29 -13.61 2.12
C THR A 132 0.10 -14.24 1.41
N ALA A 133 -0.39 -15.34 1.99
CA ALA A 133 -1.64 -15.96 1.58
C ALA A 133 -2.76 -14.91 1.49
N PRO A 134 -3.65 -14.99 0.49
CA PRO A 134 -4.76 -14.06 0.37
C PRO A 134 -5.70 -14.21 1.57
N GLY A 135 -5.93 -13.11 2.31
CA GLY A 135 -6.95 -13.04 3.35
C GLY A 135 -6.53 -12.51 4.72
N THR A 136 -5.25 -12.26 5.00
CA THR A 136 -4.83 -11.82 6.34
C THR A 136 -4.60 -10.31 6.40
N LEU A 137 -5.54 -9.59 7.00
CA LEU A 137 -5.41 -8.16 7.30
C LEU A 137 -4.25 -7.90 8.30
N PRO A 138 -3.44 -6.85 8.09
CA PRO A 138 -2.40 -6.47 9.03
C PRO A 138 -2.99 -6.06 10.41
N PRO A 139 -2.27 -6.33 11.52
CA PRO A 139 -2.80 -6.25 12.88
C PRO A 139 -3.17 -4.83 13.36
N ARG A 140 -2.87 -3.78 12.60
CA ARG A 140 -3.15 -2.38 12.98
C ARG A 140 -4.58 -1.89 12.71
N LEU A 141 -5.49 -2.75 12.22
CA LEU A 141 -6.87 -2.35 11.90
C LEU A 141 -7.96 -3.12 12.67
N LYS A 142 -7.60 -3.97 13.65
CA LYS A 142 -8.58 -4.73 14.46
C LYS A 142 -9.53 -3.85 15.28
N GLY A 143 -9.22 -2.57 15.48
CA GLY A 143 -10.03 -1.64 16.27
C GLY A 143 -11.20 -0.96 15.55
N MET A 144 -11.34 -1.10 14.22
CA MET A 144 -12.36 -0.38 13.44
C MET A 144 -13.53 -1.24 12.94
N ILE A 145 -13.56 -2.53 13.29
CA ILE A 145 -14.72 -3.40 13.02
C ILE A 145 -15.39 -3.69 14.36
N THR A 146 -16.32 -2.82 14.76
CA THR A 146 -17.27 -3.18 15.81
C THR A 146 -18.25 -4.19 15.23
N THR A 147 -17.98 -5.48 15.37
CA THR A 147 -19.03 -6.50 15.31
C THR A 147 -19.94 -6.29 16.51
N ARG A 148 -21.03 -5.56 16.31
CA ARG A 148 -22.12 -5.46 17.28
C ARG A 148 -22.84 -6.83 17.25
N PRO A 149 -22.85 -7.62 18.33
CA PRO A 149 -23.62 -8.86 18.35
C PRO A 149 -25.11 -8.52 18.31
N ALA A 150 -25.86 -9.31 17.53
CA ALA A 150 -27.30 -9.21 17.39
C ALA A 150 -27.98 -9.29 18.76
N SER A 151 -28.78 -8.27 19.07
CA SER A 151 -29.69 -8.24 20.22
C SER A 151 -30.67 -9.41 20.11
N LYS A 152 -30.68 -10.26 21.15
CA LYS A 152 -31.75 -11.24 21.37
C LYS A 152 -33.06 -10.49 21.56
N ARG A 153 -34.02 -10.69 20.65
CA ARG A 153 -35.44 -10.52 20.94
C ARG A 153 -35.81 -11.55 22.00
N GLU A 154 -36.03 -11.10 23.23
CA GLU A 154 -36.79 -11.87 24.20
C GLU A 154 -38.27 -11.61 23.93
N SER A 155 -38.95 -12.70 23.56
CA SER A 155 -40.39 -12.80 23.51
C SER A 155 -40.95 -12.84 24.93
N ARG A 156 -41.87 -11.94 25.26
CA ARG A 156 -43.14 -12.19 25.96
C ARG A 156 -43.91 -10.89 26.14
#